data_AF-Q385G0-F1
#
_entry.id   AF-Q385G0-F1
#
_cell.length_a   1.000
_cell.length_b   1.000
_cell.length_c   1.000
_cell.angle_alpha   90.00
_cell.angle_beta   90.00
_cell.angle_gamma   90.00
#
_symmetry.space_group_name_H-M   'P 1'
#
loop_
_entity.id
_entity.type
_entity.pdbx_description
1 polymer ?
#
loop_
_entity_poly.entity_id
_entity_poly.type
_entity_poly.pdbx_seq_one_letter_code
_entity_poly.pdbx_strand_id
1 'polypeptide(L)'
;MDKDVDVTKLTAQALQVHIERCERLMKQPALLSRLPDGGNGIRERYSKYLAEVERRKTNGAASALTAQKDGDGEVRDEDEAQSRPAAVEGCQDEKTVGDTTTAEVTYEEEARAIGERHRHFRVPVEEIVRRTFGGSLCDSELQRIINDVPPGFFLTYEETMSMERKLMEEERAETLERLRRQRSAGGVQ
;
A
#
# COMPACT_ATOMS: atom_id res chain seq x y z
N MET A 1 6.55 -19.15 7.18
CA MET A 1 5.11 -19.00 7.36
C MET A 1 4.79 -19.52 8.75
N ASP A 2 4.66 -18.60 9.71
CA ASP A 2 4.56 -18.90 11.14
C ASP A 2 3.43 -19.88 11.43
N LYS A 3 3.81 -21.06 11.95
CA LYS A 3 2.90 -22.22 11.98
C LYS A 3 1.79 -22.12 13.00
N ASP A 4 1.89 -21.28 14.03
CA ASP A 4 0.82 -21.16 15.02
C ASP A 4 0.87 -19.76 15.66
N VAL A 5 0.28 -18.77 14.98
CA VAL A 5 -0.05 -17.52 15.67
C VAL A 5 -1.07 -17.86 16.74
N ASP A 6 -0.68 -17.72 18.00
CA ASP A 6 -1.56 -17.92 19.14
C ASP A 6 -2.69 -16.89 19.08
N VAL A 7 -3.87 -17.35 18.67
CA VAL A 7 -5.04 -16.52 18.42
C VAL A 7 -5.48 -15.77 19.68
N THR A 8 -5.17 -16.30 20.86
CA THR A 8 -5.51 -15.68 22.14
C THR A 8 -4.71 -14.42 22.45
N LYS A 9 -3.51 -14.27 21.85
CA LYS A 9 -2.61 -13.12 22.05
C LYS A 9 -2.87 -11.97 21.09
N LEU A 10 -3.70 -12.17 20.07
CA LEU A 10 -4.03 -11.15 19.08
C LEU A 10 -4.90 -10.04 19.70
N THR A 11 -4.65 -8.79 19.32
CA THR A 11 -5.57 -7.69 19.64
C THR A 11 -6.89 -7.84 18.87
N ALA A 12 -7.96 -7.17 19.31
CA ALA A 12 -9.25 -7.25 18.61
C ALA A 12 -9.17 -6.74 17.16
N GLN A 13 -8.41 -5.66 16.93
CA GLN A 13 -8.15 -5.14 15.58
C GLN A 13 -7.35 -6.12 14.71
N ALA A 14 -6.29 -6.74 15.26
CA ALA A 14 -5.53 -7.73 14.52
C ALA A 14 -6.39 -8.94 14.14
N LEU A 15 -7.26 -9.39 15.04
CA LEU A 15 -8.20 -10.48 14.79
C LEU A 15 -9.15 -10.16 13.62
N GLN A 16 -9.70 -8.95 13.59
CA GLN A 16 -10.55 -8.46 12.50
C GLN A 16 -9.80 -8.41 11.16
N VAL A 17 -8.58 -7.89 11.12
CA VAL A 17 -7.73 -7.87 9.92
C VAL A 17 -7.47 -9.28 9.40
N HIS A 18 -7.20 -10.23 10.29
CA HIS A 18 -6.99 -11.63 9.92
C HIS A 18 -8.26 -12.29 9.35
N ILE A 19 -9.43 -12.00 9.90
CA ILE A 19 -10.73 -12.47 9.40
C ILE A 19 -10.96 -11.94 7.98
N GLU A 20 -10.86 -10.63 7.77
CA GLU A 20 -11.05 -10.00 6.47
C GLU A 20 -10.07 -10.52 5.41
N ARG A 21 -8.81 -10.73 5.80
CA ARG A 21 -7.80 -11.34 4.92
C ARG A 21 -8.20 -12.75 4.51
N CYS A 22 -8.69 -13.56 5.43
CA CYS A 22 -9.16 -14.91 5.13
C CYS A 22 -10.38 -14.87 4.20
N GLU A 23 -11.35 -14.00 4.45
CA GLU A 23 -12.54 -13.84 3.59
C GLU A 23 -12.17 -13.42 2.17
N ARG A 24 -11.27 -12.44 2.02
CA ARG A 24 -10.77 -11.99 0.72
C ARG A 24 -10.11 -13.13 -0.05
N LEU A 25 -9.38 -13.99 0.64
CA LEU A 25 -8.72 -15.14 0.04
C LEU A 25 -9.72 -16.26 -0.33
N MET A 26 -10.74 -16.49 0.49
CA MET A 26 -11.81 -17.44 0.19
C MET A 26 -12.68 -17.02 -1.00
N LYS A 27 -12.79 -15.72 -1.30
CA LYS A 27 -13.43 -15.20 -2.51
C LYS A 27 -12.68 -15.55 -3.81
N GLN A 28 -11.46 -16.07 -3.72
CA GLN A 28 -10.61 -16.40 -4.88
C GLN A 28 -10.35 -17.91 -4.97
N PRO A 29 -11.34 -18.72 -5.42
CA PRO A 29 -11.23 -20.18 -5.43
C PRO A 29 -10.08 -20.69 -6.33
N ALA A 30 -9.76 -19.96 -7.40
CA ALA A 30 -8.65 -20.30 -8.29
C ALA A 30 -7.27 -20.17 -7.63
N LEU A 31 -7.12 -19.33 -6.59
CA LEU A 31 -5.90 -19.26 -5.81
C LEU A 31 -5.87 -20.40 -4.78
N LEU A 32 -6.99 -20.69 -4.13
CA LEU A 32 -7.11 -21.78 -3.16
C LEU A 32 -6.81 -23.14 -3.78
N SER A 33 -7.23 -23.39 -5.02
CA SER A 33 -6.98 -24.67 -5.72
C SER A 33 -5.52 -24.88 -6.10
N ARG A 34 -4.71 -23.82 -6.15
CA ARG A 34 -3.26 -23.90 -6.42
C ARG A 34 -2.45 -24.25 -5.17
N LEU A 35 -3.03 -24.11 -3.98
CA LEU A 35 -2.36 -24.46 -2.73
C LEU A 35 -2.31 -25.99 -2.54
N PRO A 36 -1.26 -26.52 -1.90
CA PRO A 36 -1.09 -27.97 -1.69
C PRO A 36 -2.19 -28.60 -0.83
N ASP A 37 -2.85 -27.80 0.01
CA ASP A 37 -3.95 -28.22 0.90
C ASP A 37 -5.34 -27.82 0.37
N GLY A 38 -5.44 -27.28 -0.86
CA GLY A 38 -6.70 -26.77 -1.41
C GLY A 38 -7.32 -25.63 -0.58
N GLY A 39 -6.48 -24.90 0.17
CA GLY A 39 -6.92 -23.81 1.04
C GLY A 39 -7.52 -24.25 2.37
N ASN A 40 -7.36 -25.51 2.78
CA ASN A 40 -7.92 -26.00 4.03
C ASN A 40 -7.38 -25.28 5.26
N GLY A 41 -6.06 -25.01 5.31
CA GLY A 41 -5.46 -24.27 6.41
C GLY A 41 -5.96 -22.83 6.55
N ILE A 42 -6.43 -22.21 5.46
CA ILE A 42 -7.05 -20.87 5.51
C ILE A 42 -8.43 -20.97 6.17
N ARG A 43 -9.23 -21.97 5.80
CA ARG A 43 -10.55 -22.21 6.39
C ARG A 43 -10.45 -22.54 7.89
N GLU A 44 -9.47 -23.34 8.28
CA GLU A 44 -9.21 -23.66 9.68
C GLU A 44 -8.81 -22.42 10.49
N ARG A 45 -7.88 -21.60 9.97
CA ARG A 45 -7.51 -20.34 10.64
C ARG A 45 -8.69 -19.39 10.75
N TYR A 46 -9.48 -19.26 9.69
CA TYR A 46 -10.69 -18.44 9.70
C TYR A 46 -11.66 -18.88 10.79
N SER A 47 -11.93 -20.19 10.90
CA SER A 47 -12.77 -20.74 11.97
C SER A 47 -12.19 -20.46 13.36
N LYS A 48 -10.88 -20.62 13.56
CA LYS A 48 -10.21 -20.28 14.83
C LYS A 48 -10.36 -18.79 15.18
N TYR A 49 -10.23 -17.90 14.21
CA TYR A 49 -10.40 -16.46 14.44
C TYR A 49 -11.84 -16.10 14.81
N LEU A 50 -12.83 -16.66 14.11
CA LEU A 50 -14.24 -16.45 14.43
C LEU A 50 -14.59 -16.99 15.83
N ALA A 51 -14.12 -18.19 16.18
CA ALA A 51 -14.33 -18.77 17.51
C ALA A 51 -13.74 -17.89 18.62
N GLU A 52 -12.58 -17.27 18.39
CA GLU A 52 -11.99 -16.32 19.34
C GLU A 52 -12.81 -15.02 19.45
N VAL A 53 -13.30 -14.47 18.33
CA VAL A 53 -14.20 -13.30 18.36
C VAL A 53 -15.45 -13.63 19.17
N GLU A 54 -16.07 -14.79 18.95
CA GLU A 54 -17.23 -15.25 19.69
C GLU A 54 -16.91 -15.44 21.17
N ARG A 55 -15.78 -16.09 21.51
CA ARG A 55 -15.32 -16.23 22.90
C ARG A 55 -15.15 -14.88 23.59
N ARG A 56 -14.58 -13.88 22.90
CA ARG A 56 -14.44 -12.51 23.42
C ARG A 56 -15.78 -11.81 23.55
N LYS A 57 -16.73 -12.05 22.65
CA LYS A 57 -18.09 -11.52 22.76
C LYS A 57 -18.82 -12.12 23.96
N THR A 58 -18.75 -13.43 24.18
CA THR A 58 -19.40 -14.08 25.33
C THR A 58 -18.74 -13.71 26.65
N ASN A 59 -17.40 -13.65 26.70
CA ASN A 59 -16.66 -13.28 27.92
C ASN A 59 -16.74 -11.77 28.19
N GLY A 60 -16.75 -10.95 27.13
CA GLY A 60 -16.91 -9.51 27.22
C GLY A 60 -18.33 -9.08 27.60
N ALA A 61 -19.36 -9.80 27.14
CA ALA A 61 -20.74 -9.60 27.59
C ALA A 61 -20.91 -9.92 29.08
N ALA A 62 -20.15 -10.88 29.62
CA ALA A 62 -20.10 -11.12 31.06
C ALA A 62 -19.40 -10.00 31.84
N SER A 63 -18.51 -9.23 31.21
CA SER A 63 -17.83 -8.09 31.83
C SER A 63 -18.51 -6.73 31.57
N ALA A 64 -19.47 -6.66 30.63
CA ALA A 64 -20.15 -5.44 30.23
C ALA A 64 -21.49 -5.20 30.96
N LEU A 65 -22.00 -6.17 31.73
CA LEU A 65 -23.15 -5.95 32.61
C LEU A 65 -22.84 -5.05 33.82
N THR A 66 -21.59 -4.63 34.01
CA THR A 66 -21.19 -3.69 35.07
C THR A 66 -20.74 -2.32 34.56
N ALA A 67 -20.96 -2.01 33.29
CA ALA A 67 -20.69 -0.67 32.73
C ALA A 67 -21.92 -0.16 31.96
N GLN A 68 -23.05 -0.10 32.65
CA GLN A 68 -24.16 0.76 32.28
C GLN A 68 -23.75 2.21 32.57
N LYS A 69 -23.53 3.03 31.53
CA LYS A 69 -24.06 4.40 31.45
C LYS A 69 -23.70 5.11 30.14
N ASP A 70 -24.78 5.44 29.43
CA ASP A 70 -25.05 6.70 28.73
C ASP A 70 -24.11 7.11 27.59
N GLY A 71 -24.57 6.87 26.36
CA GLY A 71 -24.00 7.44 25.15
C GLY A 71 -24.90 7.16 23.96
N ASP A 72 -25.76 8.14 23.69
CA ASP A 72 -26.88 8.14 22.75
C ASP A 72 -26.52 7.67 21.33
N GLY A 73 -27.49 7.02 20.70
CA GLY A 73 -27.39 6.55 19.33
C GLY A 73 -27.55 7.69 18.33
N GLU A 74 -26.56 7.88 17.47
CA GLU A 74 -26.78 8.52 16.17
C GLU A 74 -26.18 7.61 15.10
N VAL A 75 -27.10 6.98 14.37
CA VAL A 75 -26.85 6.21 13.16
C VAL A 75 -26.47 7.22 12.08
N ARG A 76 -25.18 7.24 11.71
CA ARG A 76 -24.74 7.85 10.46
C ARG A 76 -24.13 6.76 9.60
N ASP A 77 -24.96 6.27 8.68
CA ASP A 77 -24.55 5.73 7.39
C ASP A 77 -23.63 6.77 6.72
N GLU A 78 -22.35 6.44 6.59
CA GLU A 78 -21.53 6.97 5.52
C GLU A 78 -20.81 5.82 4.84
N ASP A 79 -21.38 5.51 3.68
CA ASP A 79 -20.88 4.69 2.60
C ASP A 79 -19.39 4.93 2.25
N GLU A 80 -18.76 3.84 1.80
CA GLU A 80 -17.65 3.78 0.86
C GLU A 80 -16.63 4.95 0.85
N ALA A 81 -15.57 4.81 1.64
CA ALA A 81 -14.26 5.35 1.26
C ALA A 81 -13.22 4.23 1.25
N GLN A 82 -12.96 3.77 0.03
CA GLN A 82 -11.85 2.92 -0.38
C GLN A 82 -10.53 3.31 0.31
N SER A 83 -10.05 2.50 1.25
CA SER A 83 -8.63 2.46 1.59
C SER A 83 -8.05 1.09 1.25
N ARG A 84 -7.36 1.08 0.10
CA ARG A 84 -6.60 -0.02 -0.49
C ARG A 84 -5.34 -0.35 0.36
N PRO A 85 -4.69 -1.50 0.09
CA PRO A 85 -4.12 -2.32 1.16
C PRO A 85 -2.59 -2.36 1.22
N ALA A 86 -2.13 -2.95 2.33
CA ALA A 86 -0.97 -3.84 2.45
C ALA A 86 0.43 -3.26 2.19
N ALA A 87 1.08 -2.84 3.28
CA ALA A 87 2.51 -3.09 3.47
C ALA A 87 2.66 -4.33 4.38
N VAL A 88 3.14 -5.41 3.79
CA VAL A 88 3.57 -6.65 4.45
C VAL A 88 5.08 -6.57 4.59
N GLU A 89 5.56 -6.91 5.79
CA GLU A 89 6.90 -7.40 6.15
C GLU A 89 8.15 -6.53 5.90
N GLY A 90 8.87 -6.26 6.99
CA GLY A 90 10.24 -5.76 6.97
C GLY A 90 10.85 -5.55 8.35
N CYS A 91 11.36 -6.65 8.93
CA CYS A 91 12.40 -6.80 9.96
C CYS A 91 12.36 -6.03 11.29
N GLN A 92 12.28 -6.85 12.34
CA GLN A 92 12.85 -6.61 13.66
C GLN A 92 14.38 -6.49 13.53
N ASP A 93 14.98 -5.44 14.09
CA ASP A 93 16.08 -5.56 15.07
C ASP A 93 16.40 -4.20 15.72
N GLU A 94 16.05 -4.18 17.01
CA GLU A 94 16.64 -3.50 18.16
C GLU A 94 17.37 -2.13 18.03
N LYS A 95 16.71 -1.15 18.69
CA LYS A 95 17.24 -0.42 19.87
C LYS A 95 18.18 0.76 19.60
N THR A 96 17.59 1.95 19.55
CA THR A 96 18.05 3.03 20.44
C THR A 96 16.85 3.86 20.89
N VAL A 97 16.68 3.91 22.21
CA VAL A 97 15.70 4.70 22.94
C VAL A 97 16.08 6.16 22.80
N GLY A 98 15.30 6.91 22.04
CA GLY A 98 15.30 8.37 21.96
C GLY A 98 13.89 8.85 22.29
N ASP A 99 13.70 9.14 23.56
CA ASP A 99 12.52 9.74 24.17
C ASP A 99 12.34 11.17 23.66
N THR A 100 11.31 11.42 22.85
CA THR A 100 10.52 12.67 22.83
C THR A 100 9.32 12.51 21.90
N THR A 101 8.12 12.67 22.49
CA THR A 101 6.88 13.18 21.88
C THR A 101 6.55 12.69 20.47
N THR A 102 5.51 11.86 20.38
CA THR A 102 4.72 11.59 19.18
C THR A 102 4.20 12.90 18.56
N ALA A 103 5.06 13.63 17.87
CA ALA A 103 4.64 14.60 16.88
C ALA A 103 3.93 13.77 15.82
N GLU A 104 2.65 14.08 15.60
CA GLU A 104 1.88 13.55 14.48
C GLU A 104 2.68 13.88 13.21
N VAL A 105 3.45 12.92 12.71
CA VAL A 105 4.21 13.08 11.47
C VAL A 105 3.18 13.42 10.42
N THR A 106 3.28 14.63 9.90
CA THR A 106 2.32 15.12 8.91
C THR A 106 2.49 14.28 7.63
N TYR A 107 1.40 14.10 6.88
CA TYR A 107 1.44 13.36 5.61
C TYR A 107 2.57 13.87 4.67
N GLU A 108 2.85 15.18 4.70
CA GLU A 108 3.92 15.79 3.91
C GLU A 108 5.32 15.34 4.33
N GLU A 109 5.58 15.21 5.63
CA GLU A 109 6.86 14.75 6.16
C GLU A 109 7.08 13.27 5.84
N GLU A 110 6.04 12.45 5.99
CA GLU A 110 6.12 11.03 5.63
C GLU A 110 6.35 10.86 4.11
N ALA A 111 5.64 11.60 3.28
CA ALA A 111 5.83 11.59 1.83
C ALA A 111 7.26 12.00 1.44
N ARG A 112 7.82 13.02 2.11
CA ARG A 112 9.21 13.44 1.91
C ARG A 112 10.19 12.36 2.33
N ALA A 113 9.99 11.75 3.51
CA ALA A 113 10.84 10.66 4.00
C ALA A 113 10.78 9.41 3.11
N ILE A 114 9.62 9.08 2.53
CA ILE A 114 9.49 8.00 1.54
C ILE A 114 10.25 8.36 0.26
N GLY A 115 10.11 9.60 -0.23
CA GLY A 115 10.81 10.09 -1.42
C GLY A 115 12.33 10.08 -1.27
N GLU A 116 12.84 10.47 -0.10
CA GLU A 116 14.27 10.44 0.21
C GLU A 116 14.81 8.99 0.25
N ARG A 117 14.08 8.07 0.90
CA ARG A 117 14.46 6.64 0.94
C ARG A 117 14.54 6.01 -0.45
N HIS A 118 13.69 6.43 -1.38
CA HIS A 118 13.62 5.87 -2.73
C HIS A 118 14.22 6.79 -3.80
N ARG A 119 15.04 7.77 -3.43
CA ARG A 119 15.58 8.79 -4.36
C ARG A 119 16.27 8.17 -5.59
N HIS A 120 17.06 7.14 -5.36
CA HIS A 120 17.83 6.42 -6.39
C HIS A 120 17.25 5.03 -6.71
N PHE A 121 16.08 4.70 -6.16
CA PHE A 121 15.44 3.43 -6.46
C PHE A 121 14.89 3.48 -7.88
N ARG A 122 15.31 2.53 -8.70
CA ARG A 122 14.79 2.32 -10.04
C ARG A 122 13.94 1.06 -10.04
N VAL A 123 12.69 1.17 -10.47
CA VAL A 123 11.79 0.02 -10.55
C VAL A 123 12.32 -0.96 -11.60
N PRO A 124 12.55 -2.24 -11.26
CA PRO A 124 12.92 -3.25 -12.24
C PRO A 124 11.79 -3.46 -13.26
N VAL A 125 12.15 -3.51 -14.55
CA VAL A 125 11.19 -3.80 -15.64
C VAL A 125 10.49 -5.13 -15.39
N GLU A 126 11.25 -6.13 -14.96
CA GLU A 126 10.77 -7.46 -14.58
C GLU A 126 9.59 -7.41 -13.60
N GLU A 127 9.69 -6.57 -12.57
CA GLU A 127 8.66 -6.46 -11.53
C GLU A 127 7.37 -5.89 -12.11
N ILE A 128 7.46 -4.86 -12.95
CA ILE A 128 6.31 -4.27 -13.64
C ILE A 128 5.65 -5.26 -14.59
N VAL A 129 6.44 -5.98 -15.38
CA VAL A 129 5.92 -6.98 -16.33
C VAL A 129 5.22 -8.12 -15.57
N ARG A 130 5.84 -8.68 -14.53
CA ARG A 130 5.20 -9.73 -13.71
C ARG A 130 3.90 -9.25 -13.06
N ARG A 131 3.87 -8.00 -12.58
CA ARG A 131 2.68 -7.41 -11.95
C ARG A 131 1.56 -7.14 -12.95
N THR A 132 1.89 -6.72 -14.17
CA THR A 132 0.94 -6.41 -15.24
C THR A 132 0.31 -7.69 -15.81
N PHE A 133 1.13 -8.70 -16.07
CA PHE A 133 0.68 -9.96 -16.68
C PHE A 133 0.29 -11.04 -15.66
N GLY A 134 0.37 -10.76 -14.36
CA GLY A 134 -0.08 -11.67 -13.30
C GLY A 134 0.60 -13.05 -13.31
N GLY A 135 1.82 -13.13 -13.84
CA GLY A 135 2.56 -14.39 -14.01
C GLY A 135 2.04 -15.31 -15.13
N SER A 136 1.25 -14.81 -16.07
CA SER A 136 0.79 -15.59 -17.24
C SER A 136 1.86 -15.76 -18.33
N LEU A 137 2.87 -14.89 -18.34
CA LEU A 137 3.98 -14.95 -19.29
C LEU A 137 4.95 -16.07 -18.92
N CYS A 138 5.43 -16.79 -19.93
CA CYS A 138 6.53 -17.72 -19.73
C CYS A 138 7.86 -16.96 -19.54
N ASP A 139 8.82 -17.56 -18.86
CA ASP A 139 10.11 -16.92 -18.56
C ASP A 139 10.84 -16.49 -19.85
N SER A 140 10.65 -17.20 -20.97
CA SER A 140 11.29 -16.83 -22.24
C SER A 140 10.71 -15.55 -22.87
N GLU A 141 9.40 -15.35 -22.80
CA GLU A 141 8.75 -14.11 -23.26
C GLU A 141 9.09 -12.94 -22.35
N LEU A 142 9.16 -13.21 -21.05
CA LEU A 142 9.56 -12.22 -20.06
C LEU A 142 11.00 -11.72 -20.31
N GLN A 143 11.94 -12.63 -20.54
CA GLN A 143 13.31 -12.27 -20.91
C GLN A 143 13.39 -11.51 -22.23
N ARG A 144 12.57 -11.88 -23.24
CA ARG A 144 12.48 -11.11 -24.49
C ARG A 144 12.06 -9.67 -24.22
N ILE A 145 11.01 -9.46 -23.42
CA ILE A 145 10.52 -8.12 -23.07
C ILE A 145 11.59 -7.32 -22.32
N ILE A 146 12.30 -7.93 -21.35
CA ILE A 146 13.37 -7.23 -20.62
C ILE A 146 14.48 -6.78 -21.57
N ASN A 147 14.87 -7.63 -22.53
CA ASN A 147 15.95 -7.32 -23.48
C ASN A 147 15.56 -6.27 -24.53
N ASP A 148 14.27 -6.19 -24.88
CA ASP A 148 13.75 -5.20 -25.82
C ASP A 148 13.65 -3.79 -25.18
N VAL A 149 13.55 -3.71 -23.85
CA VAL A 149 13.41 -2.44 -23.12
C VAL A 149 14.79 -1.81 -22.86
N PRO A 150 15.04 -0.56 -23.29
CA PRO A 150 16.31 0.11 -23.04
C PRO A 150 16.68 0.19 -21.55
N PRO A 151 17.97 0.08 -21.19
CA PRO A 151 18.40 0.24 -19.81
C PRO A 151 18.06 1.65 -19.33
N GLY A 152 17.38 1.74 -18.19
CA GLY A 152 16.95 3.02 -17.62
C GLY A 152 15.68 3.60 -18.22
N PHE A 153 14.85 2.80 -18.89
CA PHE A 153 13.51 3.19 -19.30
C PHE A 153 12.67 3.77 -18.14
N PHE A 154 12.71 3.11 -16.98
CA PHE A 154 12.16 3.67 -15.74
C PHE A 154 13.16 4.63 -15.10
N LEU A 155 12.77 5.88 -14.96
CA LEU A 155 13.59 6.91 -14.32
C LEU A 155 13.56 6.76 -12.80
N THR A 156 14.67 7.13 -12.17
CA THR A 156 14.71 7.40 -10.73
C THR A 156 13.97 8.70 -10.43
N TYR A 157 13.67 8.94 -9.15
CA TYR A 157 13.03 10.19 -8.72
C TYR A 157 13.87 11.41 -9.12
N GLU A 158 15.19 11.37 -8.91
CA GLU A 158 16.08 12.48 -9.27
C GLU A 158 16.15 12.74 -10.78
N GLU A 159 16.21 11.68 -11.59
CA GLU A 159 16.16 11.80 -13.06
C GLU A 159 14.83 12.39 -13.52
N THR A 160 13.72 11.98 -12.90
CA THR A 160 12.38 12.51 -13.17
C THR A 160 12.31 14.01 -12.86
N MET A 161 12.74 14.41 -11.66
CA MET A 161 12.78 15.82 -11.27
C MET A 161 13.73 16.65 -12.14
N SER A 162 14.87 16.08 -12.56
CA SER A 162 15.79 16.76 -13.46
C SER A 162 15.21 16.94 -14.86
N MET A 163 14.46 15.96 -15.36
CA MET A 163 13.78 16.05 -16.64
C MET A 163 12.65 17.08 -16.60
N GLU A 164 11.82 17.04 -15.55
CA GLU A 164 10.73 18.00 -15.34
C GLU A 164 11.24 19.44 -15.27
N ARG A 165 12.33 19.69 -14.52
CA ARG A 165 12.95 21.03 -14.49
C ARG A 165 13.39 21.51 -15.86
N LYS A 166 14.00 20.64 -16.67
CA LYS A 166 14.41 20.98 -18.04
C LYS A 166 13.20 21.31 -18.92
N LEU A 167 12.14 20.51 -18.85
CA LEU A 167 10.90 20.77 -19.59
C LEU A 167 10.28 22.12 -19.21
N MET A 168 10.25 22.45 -17.91
CA MET A 168 9.76 23.74 -17.43
C MET A 168 10.62 24.92 -17.91
N GLU A 169 11.95 24.75 -17.97
CA GLU A 169 12.87 25.76 -18.51
C GLU A 169 12.67 25.97 -20.01
N GLU A 170 12.47 24.88 -20.76
CA GLU A 170 12.19 24.91 -22.21
C GLU A 170 10.85 25.57 -22.52
N GLU A 171 9.78 25.21 -21.80
CA GLU A 171 8.46 25.85 -21.93
C GLU A 171 8.54 27.35 -21.59
N ARG A 172 9.27 27.69 -20.52
CA ARG A 172 9.50 29.10 -20.15
C ARG A 172 10.28 29.83 -21.25
N ALA A 173 11.27 29.21 -21.86
CA ALA A 173 12.03 29.81 -22.95
C ALA A 173 11.14 30.03 -24.19
N GLU A 174 10.31 29.04 -24.55
CA GLU A 174 9.39 29.12 -25.69
C GLU A 174 8.31 30.20 -25.47
N THR A 175 7.72 30.26 -24.28
CA THR A 175 6.72 31.28 -23.93
C THR A 175 7.32 32.69 -23.95
N LEU A 176 8.54 32.89 -23.44
CA LEU A 176 9.25 34.17 -23.53
C LEU A 176 9.57 34.54 -24.98
N GLU A 177 9.96 33.58 -25.81
CA GLU A 177 10.19 33.82 -27.24
C GLU A 177 8.89 34.24 -27.95
N ARG A 178 7.77 33.57 -27.64
CA ARG A 178 6.44 33.92 -28.15
C ARG A 178 6.04 35.34 -27.75
N LEU A 179 6.25 35.73 -26.50
CA LEU A 179 5.98 37.09 -26.01
C LEU A 179 6.89 38.13 -26.67
N ARG A 180 8.17 37.82 -26.93
CA ARG A 180 9.09 38.71 -27.67
C ARG A 180 8.60 38.94 -29.10
N ARG A 181 8.13 37.88 -29.78
CA ARG A 181 7.52 37.99 -31.12
C ARG A 181 6.24 38.82 -31.10
N GLN A 182 5.37 38.63 -30.10
CA GLN A 182 4.15 39.44 -29.95
C GLN A 182 4.44 40.91 -29.64
N ARG A 183 5.43 41.20 -28.79
CA ARG A 183 5.83 42.59 -28.48
C ARG A 183 6.45 43.30 -29.69
N SER A 184 7.22 42.60 -30.52
CA SER A 184 7.76 43.16 -31.75
C SER A 184 6.71 43.35 -32.85
N ALA A 185 5.70 42.47 -32.92
CA ALA A 185 4.59 42.59 -33.88
C ALA A 185 3.47 43.56 -33.44
N GLY A 186 3.21 43.66 -32.14
CA GLY A 186 2.15 44.48 -31.53
C GLY A 186 2.64 45.76 -30.87
N GLY A 187 3.92 46.12 -31.05
CA GLY A 187 4.48 47.41 -30.64
C GLY A 187 3.90 48.55 -31.46
N VAL A 188 2.64 48.88 -31.16
CA VAL A 188 1.97 50.13 -31.49
C VAL A 188 2.65 51.25 -30.70
N GLN A 189 2.95 52.33 -31.41
CA GLN A 189 3.49 53.60 -30.91
C GLN A 189 2.67 54.21 -29.77
#